data_AF-A0A1V9ZCM4-F1
#
_entry.id   AF-A0A1V9ZCM4-F1
#
_cell.length_a   1.000
_cell.length_b   1.000
_cell.length_c   1.000
_cell.angle_alpha   90.00
_cell.angle_beta   90.00
_cell.angle_gamma   90.00
#
_symmetry.space_group_name_H-M   'P 1'
#
loop_
_entity.id
_entity.type
_entity.pdbx_description
1 polymer ?
#
loop_
_entity_poly.entity_id
_entity_poly.type
_entity_poly.pdbx_seq_one_letter_code
_entity_poly.pdbx_strand_id
1 'polypeptide(L)'
;MLAPTHSLTVHVSALALPEYYIKDSHRERCPMCQRRFHLFRRRHHCRLCGEVACHECTQFVTLVLPGSGSSSARSCCRCIDVKCRVLPLGKEAELEFWG
;
A
#
# COMPACT_ATOMS: atom_id res chain seq x y z
N MET A 1 -24.47 -4.66 2.72
CA MET A 1 -23.40 -4.70 1.69
C MET A 1 -22.55 -3.44 1.79
N LEU A 2 -21.61 -3.35 2.74
CA LEU A 2 -20.77 -2.15 2.89
C LEU A 2 -19.44 -2.37 2.16
N ALA A 3 -19.40 -2.02 0.88
CA ALA A 3 -18.13 -1.75 0.22
C ALA A 3 -17.57 -0.44 0.80
N PRO A 4 -16.30 -0.37 1.23
CA PRO A 4 -15.71 0.91 1.60
C PRO A 4 -15.47 1.71 0.32
N THR A 5 -16.42 2.58 -0.04
CA THR A 5 -16.33 3.54 -1.14
C THR A 5 -15.48 4.73 -0.71
N HIS A 6 -14.17 4.57 -0.64
CA HIS A 6 -13.25 5.71 -0.60
C HIS A 6 -12.19 5.52 -1.68
N SER A 7 -12.60 5.72 -2.93
CA SER A 7 -11.66 6.02 -4.02
C SER A 7 -11.05 7.40 -3.75
N LEU A 8 -9.94 7.42 -2.99
CA LEU A 8 -9.18 8.63 -2.72
C LEU A 8 -8.58 9.15 -4.03
N THR A 9 -8.74 10.45 -4.30
CA THR A 9 -8.11 11.12 -5.44
C THR A 9 -6.90 11.91 -4.97
N VAL A 10 -5.76 11.74 -5.65
CA VAL A 10 -4.48 12.39 -5.30
C VAL A 10 -3.95 13.10 -6.54
N HIS A 11 -3.72 14.40 -6.42
CA HIS A 11 -3.10 15.19 -7.47
C HIS A 11 -1.58 15.09 -7.33
N VAL A 12 -0.92 14.63 -8.39
CA VAL A 12 0.54 14.45 -8.40
C VAL A 12 1.11 15.07 -9.66
N SER A 13 2.26 15.72 -9.54
CA SER A 13 2.98 16.28 -10.70
C SER A 13 3.75 15.22 -11.47
N ALA A 14 4.18 14.15 -10.79
CA ALA A 14 4.92 13.03 -11.38
C ALA A 14 4.73 11.75 -10.55
N LEU A 15 5.01 10.61 -11.18
CA LEU A 15 5.10 9.30 -10.53
C LEU A 15 6.56 8.92 -10.32
N ALA A 16 6.83 8.00 -9.40
CA ALA A 16 8.15 7.39 -9.31
C ALA A 16 8.42 6.55 -10.56
N LEU A 17 9.58 6.74 -11.19
CA LEU A 17 9.99 5.94 -12.34
C LEU A 17 10.36 4.51 -11.90
N PRO A 18 10.04 3.47 -12.69
CA PRO A 18 10.24 2.07 -12.31
C PRO A 18 11.68 1.72 -11.90
N GLU A 19 12.69 2.35 -12.49
CA GLU A 19 14.10 2.15 -12.18
C GLU A 19 14.50 2.59 -10.76
N TYR A 20 13.70 3.47 -10.13
CA TYR A 20 13.91 3.92 -8.75
C TYR A 20 13.16 3.07 -7.72
N TYR A 21 12.46 2.01 -8.15
CA TYR A 21 11.71 1.18 -7.22
C TYR A 21 12.67 0.34 -6.37
N ILE A 22 12.38 0.28 -5.08
CA ILE A 22 13.19 -0.52 -4.17
C ILE A 22 12.95 -2.01 -4.49
N LYS A 23 14.05 -2.74 -4.68
CA LYS A 23 14.02 -4.19 -4.91
C LYS A 23 13.40 -4.89 -3.71
N ASP A 24 12.56 -5.88 -3.97
CA ASP A 24 11.92 -6.69 -2.93
C ASP A 24 12.91 -7.29 -1.92
N SER A 25 14.10 -7.70 -2.39
CA SER A 25 15.17 -8.27 -1.57
C SER A 25 15.75 -7.27 -0.55
N HIS A 26 15.62 -5.96 -0.76
CA HIS A 26 16.12 -4.94 0.16
C HIS A 26 15.17 -4.65 1.33
N ARG A 27 13.98 -5.28 1.35
CA ARG A 27 12.94 -5.05 2.35
C ARG A 27 12.49 -6.37 2.95
N GLU A 28 12.92 -6.63 4.18
CA GLU A 28 12.43 -7.76 4.98
C GLU A 28 11.15 -7.42 5.74
N ARG A 29 10.94 -6.14 6.06
CA ARG A 29 9.80 -5.62 6.81
C ARG A 29 9.14 -4.47 6.07
N CYS A 30 7.83 -4.33 6.24
CA CYS A 30 7.08 -3.19 5.71
C CYS A 30 7.53 -1.90 6.40
N PRO A 31 8.02 -0.87 5.68
CA PRO A 31 8.46 0.40 6.29
C PRO A 31 7.36 1.19 6.99
N MET A 32 6.09 0.83 6.73
CA MET A 32 4.92 1.52 7.26
C MET A 32 4.41 0.92 8.57
N CYS A 33 4.43 -0.42 8.72
CA CYS A 33 3.92 -1.12 9.90
C CYS A 33 4.95 -2.02 10.60
N GLN A 34 6.18 -2.10 10.09
CA GLN A 34 7.31 -2.86 10.63
C GLN A 34 7.14 -4.39 10.72
N ARG A 35 6.03 -4.94 10.21
CA ARG A 35 5.81 -6.39 10.10
C ARG A 35 6.66 -7.01 9.02
N ARG A 36 7.18 -8.21 9.30
CA ARG A 36 8.02 -8.98 8.38
C ARG A 36 7.19 -9.50 7.20
N PHE A 37 7.72 -9.41 5.99
CA PHE A 37 7.11 -10.06 4.83
C PHE A 37 7.27 -11.58 4.92
N HIS A 38 6.25 -12.30 4.46
CA HIS A 38 6.23 -13.77 4.37
C HIS A 38 5.25 -14.18 3.26
N LEU A 39 5.02 -15.49 3.06
CA LEU A 39 4.22 -16.00 1.93
C LEU A 39 2.82 -15.36 1.81
N PHE A 40 2.18 -15.04 2.93
CA PHE A 40 0.86 -14.40 2.97
C PHE A 40 0.91 -12.87 3.09
N ARG A 41 1.97 -12.31 3.68
CA ARG A 41 2.23 -10.85 3.69
C ARG A 41 3.19 -10.51 2.56
N ARG A 42 2.63 -10.36 1.35
CA ARG A 42 3.38 -10.07 0.12
C ARG A 42 3.83 -8.61 0.04
N ARG A 43 4.82 -8.39 -0.82
CA ARG A 43 5.42 -7.10 -1.13
C ARG A 43 4.65 -6.40 -2.24
N HIS A 44 4.44 -5.10 -2.11
CA HIS A 44 3.79 -4.26 -3.11
C HIS A 44 4.47 -2.90 -3.22
N HIS A 45 4.81 -2.48 -4.43
CA HIS A 45 5.38 -1.17 -4.67
C HIS A 45 4.35 -0.05 -4.57
N CYS A 46 4.72 1.06 -3.92
CA CYS A 46 4.03 2.33 -4.05
C CYS A 46 4.43 2.99 -5.38
N ARG A 47 3.45 3.34 -6.23
CA ARG A 47 3.72 3.99 -7.52
C ARG A 47 4.11 5.46 -7.39
N LEU A 48 3.86 6.07 -6.23
CA LEU A 48 4.23 7.46 -5.94
C LEU A 48 5.68 7.62 -5.46
N CYS A 49 6.19 6.69 -4.64
CA CYS A 49 7.54 6.80 -4.07
C CYS A 49 8.47 5.61 -4.31
N GLY A 50 8.01 4.53 -4.94
CA GLY A 50 8.83 3.35 -5.25
C GLY A 50 9.12 2.41 -4.07
N GLU A 51 8.67 2.73 -2.85
CA GLU A 51 8.87 1.87 -1.68
C GLU A 51 8.07 0.56 -1.73
N VAL A 52 8.53 -0.43 -0.96
CA VAL A 52 7.87 -1.73 -0.83
C VAL A 52 7.08 -1.79 0.47
N ALA A 53 5.76 -1.92 0.38
CA ALA A 53 4.85 -2.01 1.51
C ALA A 53 3.93 -3.25 1.43
N CYS A 54 3.30 -3.63 2.54
CA CYS A 54 2.33 -4.73 2.58
C CYS A 54 0.94 -4.29 2.12
N HIS A 55 0.06 -5.26 1.85
CA HIS A 55 -1.30 -4.99 1.36
C HIS A 55 -2.05 -4.00 2.24
N GLU A 56 -2.04 -4.18 3.56
CA GLU A 56 -2.75 -3.35 4.55
C GLU A 56 -2.16 -1.93 4.71
N CYS A 57 -0.95 -1.71 4.19
CA CYS A 57 -0.28 -0.41 4.16
C CYS A 57 -0.33 0.24 2.78
N THR A 58 -1.07 -0.35 1.84
CA THR A 58 -1.26 0.19 0.49
C THR A 58 -2.74 0.20 0.12
N GLN A 59 -3.12 1.10 -0.77
CA GLN A 59 -4.45 1.07 -1.39
C GLN A 59 -4.36 1.57 -2.83
N PHE A 60 -5.35 1.20 -3.63
CA PHE A 60 -5.53 1.83 -4.93
C PHE A 60 -6.16 3.21 -4.74
N VAL A 61 -5.59 4.20 -5.41
CA VAL A 61 -6.07 5.58 -5.43
C VAL A 61 -6.20 6.03 -6.88
N THR A 62 -7.04 7.02 -7.11
CA THR A 62 -7.10 7.72 -8.39
C THR A 62 -6.03 8.80 -8.38
N LEU A 63 -5.08 8.73 -9.29
CA LEU A 63 -4.05 9.74 -9.50
C LEU A 63 -4.49 10.66 -10.62
N VAL A 64 -4.41 11.97 -10.39
CA VAL A 64 -4.65 12.99 -11.41
C VAL A 64 -3.32 13.62 -11.76
N LEU A 65 -2.94 13.47 -13.03
CA LEU A 65 -1.70 14.01 -13.59
C LEU A 65 -2.01 15.22 -14.48
N PRO A 66 -1.24 16.30 -14.40
CA PRO A 66 -1.37 17.43 -15.32
C PRO A 66 -1.30 16.96 -16.77
N GLY A 67 -2.30 17.32 -17.59
CA GLY A 67 -2.34 17.00 -19.02
C GLY A 67 -2.50 15.53 -19.39
N SER A 68 -2.58 14.60 -18.43
CA SER A 68 -2.62 13.15 -18.69
C SER A 68 -3.88 12.46 -18.17
N GLY A 69 -4.80 13.22 -17.56
CA GLY A 69 -6.06 12.72 -17.01
C GLY A 69 -5.89 11.98 -15.68
N SER A 70 -6.87 11.14 -15.33
CA SER A 70 -6.87 10.35 -14.11
C SER A 70 -6.58 8.86 -14.36
N SER A 71 -5.79 8.23 -13.51
CA SER A 71 -5.49 6.79 -13.59
C SER A 71 -5.53 6.14 -12.20
N SER A 72 -5.79 4.83 -12.12
CA SER A 72 -5.73 4.12 -10.83
C SER A 72 -4.32 3.59 -10.57
N ALA A 73 -3.77 3.86 -9.39
CA ALA A 73 -2.46 3.36 -9.00
C ALA A 73 -2.41 2.96 -7.53
N ARG A 74 -1.53 2.01 -7.20
CA ARG A 74 -1.30 1.59 -5.82
C ARG A 74 -0.37 2.58 -5.12
N SER A 75 -0.83 3.13 -4.00
CA SER A 75 -0.04 4.03 -3.15
C SER A 75 0.09 3.50 -1.72
N CYS A 76 1.17 3.87 -1.02
CA CYS A 76 1.35 3.54 0.39
C CYS A 76 0.67 4.57 1.28
N CYS A 77 0.34 4.19 2.53
CA CYS A 77 -0.32 5.09 3.48
C CYS A 77 0.41 6.43 3.66
N ARG A 78 1.74 6.44 3.65
CA ARG A 78 2.56 7.67 3.81
C ARG A 78 2.35 8.68 2.68
N CYS A 79 2.29 8.22 1.43
CA CYS A 79 2.19 9.13 0.27
C CYS A 79 0.81 9.77 0.12
N ILE A 80 -0.20 9.24 0.80
CA ILE A 80 -1.58 9.72 0.71
C ILE A 80 -2.12 10.18 2.06
N ASP A 81 -1.22 10.31 3.03
CA ASP A 81 -1.50 10.74 4.40
C ASP A 81 -2.71 10.06 5.07
N VAL A 82 -2.82 8.74 4.89
CA VAL A 82 -3.84 7.93 5.59
C VAL A 82 -3.18 7.07 6.66
N LYS A 83 -3.87 6.83 7.79
CA LYS A 83 -3.39 5.87 8.77
C LYS A 83 -3.38 4.47 8.13
N CYS A 84 -2.24 3.80 8.19
CA CYS A 84 -2.16 2.41 7.77
C CYS A 84 -3.15 1.59 8.61
N ARG A 85 -3.79 0.57 8.03
CA ARG A 85 -4.64 -0.37 8.78
C ARG A 85 -3.73 -1.29 9.59
N VAL A 86 -3.04 -0.73 10.59
CA VAL A 86 -2.26 -1.48 11.56
C VAL A 86 -3.29 -2.16 12.46
N LEU A 87 -3.73 -3.37 12.09
CA LEU A 87 -4.38 -4.26 13.06
C LEU A 87 -3.46 -4.33 14.29
N PRO A 88 -3.93 -4.32 15.54
CA PRO A 88 -3.04 -4.38 16.71
C PRO A 88 -2.03 -5.53 16.58
N LEU A 89 -0.76 -5.28 16.94
CA LEU A 89 0.27 -6.31 17.05
C LEU A 89 -0.29 -7.43 17.96
N GLY A 90 -0.51 -8.63 17.43
CA GLY A 90 -1.05 -9.77 18.21
C GLY A 90 -2.39 -10.35 17.74
N LYS A 91 -3.03 -9.83 16.69
CA LYS A 91 -4.09 -10.54 15.97
C LYS A 91 -3.59 -11.03 14.61
N GLU A 92 -2.61 -11.91 14.60
CA GLU A 92 -2.49 -12.83 13.46
C GLU A 92 -3.68 -13.78 13.56
N ALA A 93 -4.44 -13.89 12.47
CA ALA A 93 -5.60 -14.77 12.29
C ALA A 93 -5.74 -15.86 13.37
N GLU A 94 -6.55 -15.60 14.39
CA GLU A 94 -7.21 -16.68 15.11
C GLU A 94 -8.13 -17.32 14.07
N LEU A 95 -7.67 -18.41 13.48
CA LEU A 95 -8.51 -19.34 12.76
C LEU A 95 -9.59 -19.75 13.76
N GLU A 96 -10.77 -19.14 13.66
CA GLU A 96 -11.96 -19.63 14.34
C GLU A 96 -12.27 -21.03 13.76
N PHE A 97 -11.63 -22.04 14.35
CA PHE A 97 -12.16 -23.40 14.40
C PHE A 97 -13.43 -23.30 15.25
N TRP A 98 -14.56 -23.07 14.58
CA TRP A 98 -15.86 -23.34 15.16
C TRP A 98 -15.90 -24.84 15.45
N GLY A 99 -16.11 -25.17 16.73
CA GLY A 99 -16.44 -26.51 17.20
C GLY A 99 -17.85 -26.92 16.79
#